data_AF-M1A3E7-F1
#
_entry.id   AF-M1A3E7-F1
#
_cell.length_a   1.000
_cell.length_b   1.000
_cell.length_c   1.000
_cell.angle_alpha   90.00
_cell.angle_beta   90.00
_cell.angle_gamma   90.00
#
_symmetry.space_group_name_H-M   'P 1'
#
loop_
_entity.id
_entity.type
_entity.pdbx_description
1 polymer ?
#
loop_
_entity_poly.entity_id
_entity_poly.type
_entity_poly.pdbx_seq_one_letter_code
_entity_poly.pdbx_strand_id
1 'polypeptide(L)'
;MESNHELWPMLYFRSRIKVGDGQKTSFWEDKWNGATPMKQLHPELYMLCQQKQATVATMWIGQGWNLFLRRHLNDWEIEKVIALQNSVDNFSDLTEEKD
;
A
#
# COMPACT_ATOMS: atom_id res chain seq x y z
N MET A 1 -35.40 -10.41 -10.29
CA MET A 1 -34.48 -11.06 -9.34
C MET A 1 -33.08 -10.79 -9.86
N GLU A 2 -32.46 -9.72 -9.39
CA GLU A 2 -31.10 -9.35 -9.81
C GLU A 2 -30.13 -10.38 -9.23
N SER A 3 -29.43 -11.06 -10.12
CA SER A 3 -28.49 -12.12 -9.77
C SER A 3 -27.31 -11.52 -9.00
N ASN A 4 -27.11 -11.95 -7.75
CA ASN A 4 -25.98 -11.62 -6.87
C ASN A 4 -24.58 -11.80 -7.52
N HIS A 5 -24.49 -12.45 -8.68
CA HIS A 5 -23.25 -12.73 -9.39
C HIS A 5 -22.56 -11.49 -10.00
N GLU A 6 -23.28 -10.40 -10.28
CA GLU A 6 -22.67 -9.17 -10.83
C GLU A 6 -22.09 -8.25 -9.74
N LEU A 7 -22.58 -8.39 -8.50
CA LEU A 7 -22.15 -7.57 -7.38
C LEU A 7 -20.84 -8.08 -6.76
N TRP A 8 -20.54 -9.38 -6.84
CA TRP A 8 -19.32 -9.94 -6.25
C TRP A 8 -18.01 -9.37 -6.81
N PRO A 9 -17.84 -9.21 -8.14
CA PRO A 9 -16.67 -8.53 -8.71
C PRO A 9 -16.56 -7.07 -8.25
N MET A 10 -17.69 -6.36 -8.12
CA MET A 10 -17.74 -4.97 -7.68
C MET A 10 -17.39 -4.80 -6.20
N LEU A 11 -17.89 -5.70 -5.34
CA LEU A 11 -17.58 -5.73 -3.91
C LEU A 11 -16.11 -6.12 -3.68
N TYR A 12 -15.59 -7.10 -4.42
CA TYR A 12 -14.18 -7.49 -4.36
C TYR A 12 -13.24 -6.37 -4.84
N PHE A 13 -13.64 -5.61 -5.87
CA PHE A 13 -12.88 -4.46 -6.33
C PHE A 13 -12.92 -3.29 -5.33
N ARG A 14 -14.02 -3.15 -4.57
CA ARG A 14 -14.21 -2.06 -3.60
C ARG A 14 -13.80 -2.41 -2.17
N SER A 15 -13.37 -3.63 -1.88
CA SER A 15 -12.91 -4.03 -0.54
C SER A 15 -11.49 -3.51 -0.29
N ARG A 16 -11.38 -2.25 0.15
CA ARG A 16 -10.15 -1.73 0.74
C ARG A 16 -10.23 -1.81 2.25
N ILE A 17 -9.11 -2.09 2.89
CA ILE A 17 -8.98 -1.94 4.34
C ILE A 17 -9.01 -0.45 4.68
N LYS A 18 -9.85 -0.09 5.66
CA LYS A 18 -9.85 1.25 6.24
C LYS A 18 -8.62 1.33 7.15
N VAL A 19 -7.68 2.21 6.80
CA VAL A 19 -6.36 2.26 7.45
C VAL A 19 -6.42 2.71 8.89
N GLY A 20 -7.36 3.58 9.28
CA GLY A 20 -7.46 4.05 10.66
C GLY A 20 -6.13 4.66 11.16
N ASP A 21 -5.66 4.17 12.31
CA ASP A 21 -4.36 4.49 12.92
C ASP A 21 -3.19 3.72 12.29
N GLY A 22 -3.47 2.78 11.40
CA GLY A 22 -2.52 2.05 10.57
C GLY A 22 -1.59 1.10 11.33
N GLN A 23 -1.89 0.80 12.60
CA GLN A 23 -1.01 0.02 13.47
C GLN A 23 -1.04 -1.49 13.20
N LYS A 24 -2.09 -2.01 12.58
CA LYS A 24 -2.23 -3.43 12.19
C LYS A 24 -2.23 -3.62 10.68
N THR A 25 -2.51 -2.56 9.93
CA THR A 25 -2.55 -2.59 8.47
C THR A 25 -1.13 -2.67 7.90
N SER A 26 -0.81 -3.75 7.19
CA SER A 26 0.48 -3.93 6.53
C SER A 26 0.60 -3.04 5.29
N PHE A 27 1.72 -2.33 5.15
CA PHE A 27 1.95 -1.52 3.95
C PHE A 27 2.04 -2.37 2.67
N TRP A 28 2.72 -3.53 2.74
CA TRP A 28 3.02 -4.33 1.56
C TRP A 28 1.98 -5.42 1.27
N GLU A 29 1.44 -6.03 2.32
CA GLU A 29 0.66 -7.26 2.25
C GLU A 29 -0.84 -7.01 2.09
N ASP A 30 -1.34 -5.91 2.65
CA ASP A 30 -2.77 -5.62 2.71
C ASP A 30 -3.28 -4.77 1.55
N LYS A 31 -4.59 -4.92 1.27
CA LYS A 31 -5.32 -4.13 0.26
C LYS A 31 -5.83 -2.82 0.86
N TRP A 32 -4.93 -2.00 1.39
CA TRP A 32 -5.31 -0.76 2.06
C TRP A 32 -5.37 0.43 1.09
N ASN A 33 -4.60 0.38 0.01
CA ASN A 33 -4.55 1.43 -1.00
C ASN A 33 -4.91 0.92 -2.40
N GLY A 34 -6.11 0.38 -2.53
CA GLY A 34 -6.66 -0.16 -3.78
C GLY A 34 -7.04 -1.63 -3.65
N ALA A 35 -7.44 -2.24 -4.78
CA ALA A 35 -7.87 -3.64 -4.81
C ALA A 35 -6.70 -4.66 -4.74
N THR A 36 -5.48 -4.18 -4.93
CA THR A 36 -4.26 -5.00 -5.07
C THR A 36 -3.22 -4.56 -4.04
N PRO A 37 -2.58 -5.49 -3.30
CA PRO A 37 -1.51 -5.15 -2.36
C PRO A 37 -0.28 -4.52 -3.04
N MET A 38 0.44 -3.65 -2.32
CA MET A 38 1.63 -2.97 -2.84
C MET A 38 2.72 -3.93 -3.30
N LYS A 39 2.89 -5.10 -2.65
CA LYS A 39 3.89 -6.08 -3.08
C LYS A 39 3.61 -6.67 -4.47
N GLN A 40 2.35 -6.68 -4.89
CA GLN A 40 1.96 -7.20 -6.21
C GLN A 40 2.06 -6.11 -7.28
N LEU A 41 1.78 -4.85 -6.92
CA LEU A 41 1.95 -3.71 -7.81
C LEU A 41 3.42 -3.36 -8.04
N HIS A 42 4.25 -3.49 -6.99
CA HIS A 42 5.65 -3.05 -6.97
C HIS A 42 6.59 -4.17 -6.46
N PRO A 43 6.62 -5.34 -7.11
CA PRO A 43 7.34 -6.53 -6.61
C PRO A 43 8.85 -6.31 -6.48
N GLU A 44 9.45 -5.49 -7.34
CA GLU A 44 10.89 -5.22 -7.31
C GLU A 44 11.28 -4.35 -6.12
N LEU A 45 10.49 -3.32 -5.80
CA LEU A 45 10.68 -2.52 -4.61
C LEU A 45 10.41 -3.31 -3.33
N TYR A 46 9.42 -4.21 -3.35
CA TYR A 46 9.19 -5.14 -2.24
C TYR A 46 10.42 -6.03 -1.96
N MET A 47 11.08 -6.53 -3.01
CA MET A 47 12.32 -7.31 -2.86
C MET A 47 13.47 -6.48 -2.28
N LEU A 48 13.56 -5.20 -2.64
CA LEU A 48 14.58 -4.27 -2.16
C LEU A 48 14.30 -3.74 -0.76
N CYS A 49 13.04 -3.62 -0.37
CA CYS A 49 12.63 -3.14 0.94
C CYS A 49 12.97 -4.18 2.03
N GLN A 50 13.58 -3.71 3.11
CA GLN A 50 13.87 -4.50 4.29
C GLN A 50 12.63 -4.62 5.20
N GLN A 51 11.76 -3.62 5.17
CA GLN A 51 10.55 -3.50 5.99
C GLN A 51 9.33 -4.21 5.39
N LYS A 52 9.47 -5.48 4.97
CA LYS A 52 8.37 -6.20 4.29
C LYS A 52 7.11 -6.37 5.14
N GLN A 53 7.28 -6.42 6.46
CA GLN A 53 6.19 -6.60 7.44
C GLN A 53 5.83 -5.31 8.17
N ALA A 54 6.34 -4.15 7.71
CA ALA A 54 6.01 -2.89 8.35
C ALA A 54 4.57 -2.48 8.07
N THR A 55 4.00 -1.80 9.06
CA THR A 55 2.65 -1.30 9.03
C THR A 55 2.60 0.07 8.36
N VAL A 56 1.42 0.49 7.93
CA VAL A 56 1.20 1.81 7.35
C VAL A 56 1.62 2.91 8.34
N ALA A 57 1.30 2.74 9.62
CA ALA A 57 1.74 3.67 10.68
C ALA A 57 3.26 3.79 10.82
N THR A 58 3.97 2.67 10.66
CA THR A 58 5.44 2.66 10.81
C THR A 58 6.13 3.30 9.61
N MET A 59 5.54 3.17 8.42
CA MET A 59 6.13 3.68 7.17
C MET A 59 5.75 5.13 6.87
N TRP A 60 4.60 5.60 7.37
CA TRP A 60 4.16 6.97 7.21
C TRP A 60 4.84 7.90 8.21
N ILE A 61 5.51 8.95 7.72
CA ILE A 61 6.20 9.95 8.57
C ILE A 61 5.47 11.30 8.59
N GLY A 62 4.19 11.35 8.19
CA GLY A 62 3.36 12.56 8.14
C GLY A 62 3.51 13.41 6.88
N GLN A 63 4.65 13.31 6.19
CA GLN A 63 4.91 14.06 4.94
C GLN A 63 5.41 13.17 3.80
N GLY A 64 5.34 11.85 3.97
CA GLY A 64 5.84 10.88 3.00
C GLY A 64 6.05 9.50 3.58
N TRP A 65 6.64 8.63 2.77
CA TRP A 65 6.86 7.22 3.07
C TRP A 65 8.34 6.93 3.29
N ASN A 66 8.65 6.33 4.43
CA ASN A 66 10.01 5.93 4.78
C ASN A 66 10.28 4.48 4.34
N LEU A 67 11.02 4.31 3.23
CA LEU A 67 11.42 3.02 2.69
C LEU A 67 12.88 2.70 3.05
N PHE A 68 13.11 1.72 3.91
CA PHE A 68 14.46 1.19 4.12
C PHE A 68 14.79 0.14 3.07
N LEU A 69 15.59 0.55 2.08
CA LEU A 69 16.09 -0.33 1.04
C LEU A 69 17.39 -1.02 1.48
N ARG A 70 17.62 -2.24 1.01
CA ARG A 70 18.84 -3.02 1.29
C ARG A 70 20.09 -2.55 0.55
N ARG A 71 19.93 -1.66 -0.43
CA ARG A 71 21.00 -1.03 -1.20
C ARG A 71 20.50 0.28 -1.82
N HIS A 72 21.43 1.08 -2.33
CA HIS A 72 21.09 2.23 -3.17
C HIS A 72 20.36 1.80 -4.44
N LEU A 73 19.50 2.69 -4.93
CA LEU A 73 18.78 2.53 -6.20
C LEU A 73 19.74 2.74 -7.37
N ASN A 74 19.53 1.96 -8.42
CA ASN A 74 20.10 2.27 -9.73
C ASN A 74 19.19 3.24 -10.49
N ASP A 75 19.71 3.89 -11.52
CA ASP A 75 18.98 4.89 -12.31
C ASP A 75 17.64 4.34 -12.87
N TRP A 76 17.63 3.10 -13.35
CA TRP A 76 16.42 2.45 -13.88
C TRP A 76 15.40 2.04 -12.79
N GLU A 77 15.76 2.10 -11.51
CA GLU A 77 14.86 1.79 -10.39
C GLU A 77 14.18 3.04 -9.84
N ILE A 78 14.67 4.23 -10.20
CA ILE A 78 14.07 5.51 -9.80
C ILE A 78 12.63 5.61 -10.33
N GLU A 79 12.39 5.22 -11.57
CA GLU A 79 11.05 5.20 -12.19
C GLU A 79 10.06 4.34 -11.40
N LYS A 80 10.55 3.25 -10.79
CA LYS A 80 9.73 2.34 -9.98
C LYS A 80 9.32 2.99 -8.66
N VAL A 81 10.22 3.75 -8.04
CA VAL A 81 9.91 4.53 -6.83
C VAL A 81 8.90 5.62 -7.13
N ILE A 82 9.02 6.30 -8.27
CA ILE A 82 8.03 7.28 -8.72
C ILE A 82 6.67 6.61 -8.90
N ALA A 83 6.61 5.42 -9.51
CA ALA A 83 5.37 4.67 -9.68
C ALA A 83 4.74 4.26 -8.33
N LEU A 84 5.55 3.86 -7.34
CA LEU A 84 5.10 3.59 -5.98
C LEU A 84 4.52 4.86 -5.35
N GLN A 85 5.24 5.98 -5.42
CA GLN A 85 4.82 7.26 -4.87
C GLN A 85 3.46 7.69 -5.46
N ASN A 86 3.32 7.66 -6.78
CA ASN A 86 2.05 7.96 -7.46
C ASN A 86 0.91 7.03 -7.01
N SER A 87 1.22 5.77 -6.66
CA SER A 87 0.21 4.84 -6.16
C SER A 87 -0.32 5.28 -4.79
N VAL A 88 0.54 5.82 -3.92
CA VAL A 88 0.24 6.21 -2.55
C VAL A 88 -0.07 7.70 -2.36
N ASP A 89 0.02 8.52 -3.40
CA ASP A 89 -0.25 9.97 -3.34
C ASP A 89 -1.67 10.34 -2.90
N ASN A 90 -2.65 9.46 -3.12
CA ASN A 90 -4.03 9.68 -2.65
C ASN A 90 -4.21 9.40 -1.15
N PHE A 91 -3.21 8.82 -0.48
CA PHE A 91 -3.27 8.61 0.96
C PHE A 91 -2.98 9.93 1.67
N SER A 92 -4.00 10.48 2.32
CA SER A 92 -3.93 11.81 2.91
C SER A 92 -3.35 11.83 4.31
N ASP A 93 -3.72 10.89 5.19
CA ASP A 93 -3.15 10.76 6.54
C ASP A 93 -3.75 9.58 7.35
N LEU A 94 -3.09 9.26 8.46
CA LEU A 94 -3.62 8.39 9.52
C LEU A 94 -4.67 9.12 10.37
N THR A 95 -5.60 8.36 10.93
CA THR A 95 -6.62 8.89 11.86
C THR A 95 -6.45 8.31 13.26
N GLU A 96 -7.07 8.90 14.27
CA GLU A 96 -7.07 8.35 15.65
C GLU A 96 -7.94 7.09 15.81
N GLU A 97 -8.79 6.78 14.83
CA GLU A 97 -9.65 5.59 14.85
C GLU A 97 -8.79 4.34 14.63
N LYS A 98 -8.93 3.33 15.49
CA LYS A 98 -8.21 2.07 15.34
C LYS A 98 -8.58 1.36 14.05
N ASP A 99 -7.59 0.69 13.46
CA ASP A 99 -7.80 -0.26 12.37
C ASP A 99 -8.27 -1.66 12.80
#